data_AF-A0A971Z9B5-F1
#
_entry.id   AF-A0A971Z9B5-F1
#
_cell.length_a   1.000
_cell.length_b   1.000
_cell.length_c   1.000
_cell.angle_alpha   90.00
_cell.angle_beta   90.00
_cell.angle_gamma   90.00
#
_symmetry.space_group_name_H-M   'P 1'
#
loop_
_entity.id
_entity.type
_entity.pdbx_description
1 polymer ?
#
loop_
_entity_poly.entity_id
_entity_poly.type
_entity_poly.pdbx_seq_one_letter_code
_entity_poly.pdbx_strand_id
1 'polypeptide(L)'
;MIKGIYKAKSYDNGDTWTTPEPMPLVSCCSPATIKRIPDTNKLLIIWNPSVYGKYAKWSDRWPLCSAISEDEGETWKSIKYLEMSPEICHAYTSITFIGQKVYLTYYEWYNLATKKDFEGTSLKLRIIDKEWFY
;
A
#
# COMPACT_ATOMS: atom_id res chain seq x y z
N MET A 1 0.46 -16.27 -12.59
CA MET A 1 1.04 -15.72 -11.35
C MET A 1 -0.08 -15.20 -10.49
N ILE A 2 -0.10 -15.60 -9.21
CA ILE A 2 -1.05 -15.09 -8.23
C ILE A 2 -0.68 -13.62 -7.97
N LYS A 3 -1.60 -12.69 -8.24
CA LYS A 3 -1.43 -11.27 -7.95
C LYS A 3 -2.16 -10.97 -6.66
N GLY A 4 -1.41 -10.70 -5.60
CA GLY A 4 -1.94 -10.48 -4.26
C GLY A 4 -0.81 -10.29 -3.26
N ILE A 5 -1.15 -9.78 -2.09
CA ILE A 5 -0.19 -9.57 -1.01
C ILE A 5 -0.21 -10.82 -0.12
N TYR A 6 0.97 -11.30 0.27
CA TYR A 6 1.12 -12.45 1.17
C TYR A 6 1.63 -11.96 2.53
N LYS A 7 1.31 -12.71 3.57
CA LYS A 7 1.86 -12.52 4.91
C LYS A 7 2.55 -13.78 5.39
N ALA A 8 3.52 -13.61 6.27
CA ALA A 8 4.15 -14.66 7.04
C ALA A 8 4.36 -14.12 8.46
N LYS A 9 4.45 -15.02 9.44
CA LYS A 9 4.65 -14.67 10.85
C LYS A 9 6.01 -15.23 11.30
N SER A 10 6.70 -14.51 12.15
CA SER A 10 7.90 -14.97 12.85
C SER A 10 7.62 -14.97 14.34
N TYR A 11 8.17 -15.96 15.03
CA TYR A 11 8.06 -16.14 16.48
C TYR A 11 9.42 -16.07 17.19
N ASP A 12 10.48 -15.74 16.43
CA ASP A 12 11.88 -15.74 16.85
C ASP A 12 12.62 -14.49 16.34
N ASN A 13 11.94 -13.33 16.40
CA ASN A 13 12.50 -12.02 16.02
C ASN A 13 12.97 -11.90 14.56
N GLY A 14 12.43 -12.72 13.66
CA GLY A 14 12.68 -12.65 12.22
C GLY A 14 13.69 -13.65 11.69
N ASP A 15 14.24 -14.53 12.54
CA ASP A 15 15.20 -15.56 12.14
C ASP A 15 14.52 -16.64 11.27
N THR A 16 13.32 -17.07 11.64
CA THR A 16 12.49 -17.97 10.85
C THR A 16 11.08 -17.44 10.65
N TRP A 17 10.44 -17.93 9.58
CA TRP A 17 9.11 -17.49 9.16
C TRP A 17 8.25 -18.69 8.83
N THR A 18 6.95 -18.56 9.10
CA THR A 18 5.95 -19.51 8.60
C THR A 18 5.91 -19.52 7.08
N THR A 19 5.36 -20.58 6.49
CA THR A 19 4.99 -20.58 5.07
C THR A 19 4.12 -19.36 4.76
N PRO A 20 4.44 -18.56 3.73
CA PRO A 20 3.62 -17.41 3.35
C PRO A 20 2.21 -17.82 2.95
N GLU A 21 1.21 -17.10 3.44
CA GLU A 21 -0.20 -17.28 3.12
C GLU A 21 -0.78 -16.01 2.46
N PRO A 22 -1.73 -16.16 1.51
CA PRO A 22 -2.32 -15.00 0.86
C PRO A 22 -3.18 -14.19 1.83
N MET A 23 -3.07 -12.85 1.77
CA MET A 23 -4.01 -11.94 2.43
C MET A 23 -5.26 -11.73 1.55
N PRO A 24 -6.40 -11.30 2.12
CA PRO A 24 -7.63 -11.06 1.36
C PRO A 24 -7.60 -9.78 0.50
N LEU A 25 -6.45 -9.10 0.41
CA LEU A 25 -6.28 -7.88 -0.37
C LEU A 25 -5.92 -8.19 -1.82
N VAL A 26 -6.78 -7.77 -2.73
CA VAL A 26 -6.44 -7.69 -4.17
C VAL A 26 -5.36 -6.64 -4.35
N SER A 27 -4.34 -6.94 -5.16
CA SER A 27 -3.27 -6.01 -5.48
C SER A 27 -2.70 -6.29 -6.87
N CYS A 28 -2.28 -5.24 -7.59
CA CYS A 28 -1.37 -5.43 -8.73
C CYS A 28 0.05 -5.74 -8.26
N CYS A 29 0.95 -6.03 -9.21
CA CYS A 29 2.38 -6.22 -8.94
C CYS A 29 3.02 -4.87 -8.58
N SER A 30 2.92 -4.51 -7.30
CA SER A 30 3.38 -3.27 -6.72
C SER A 30 3.78 -3.51 -5.26
N PRO A 31 4.74 -2.75 -4.71
CA PRO A 31 5.03 -2.80 -3.28
C PRO A 31 3.83 -2.34 -2.45
N ALA A 32 3.56 -3.05 -1.37
CA ALA A 32 2.67 -2.60 -0.31
C ALA A 32 3.49 -2.34 0.95
N THR A 33 3.11 -1.33 1.72
CA THR A 33 3.79 -0.99 2.98
C THR A 33 2.81 -1.08 4.12
N ILE A 34 3.20 -1.81 5.16
CA ILE A 34 2.41 -2.05 6.37
C ILE A 34 3.17 -1.51 7.59
N LYS A 35 2.46 -0.90 8.54
CA LYS A 35 3.04 -0.44 9.80
C LYS A 35 2.01 -0.49 10.92
N ARG A 36 2.44 -0.86 12.12
CA ARG A 36 1.60 -0.74 13.33
C ARG A 36 1.42 0.74 13.67
N ILE A 37 0.18 1.13 13.93
CA ILE A 37 -0.16 2.49 14.37
C ILE A 37 0.28 2.62 15.84
N PRO A 38 1.13 3.61 16.19
CA PRO A 38 1.60 3.80 17.57
C PRO A 38 0.45 3.89 18.58
N ASP A 39 0.70 3.37 19.78
CA ASP A 39 -0.23 3.36 20.91
C ASP A 39 -1.51 2.53 20.67
N THR A 40 -1.52 1.67 19.64
CA THR A 40 -2.63 0.77 19.31
C THR A 40 -2.12 -0.61 18.88
N ASN A 41 -3.02 -1.58 18.82
CA ASN A 41 -2.76 -2.88 18.20
C ASN A 41 -3.18 -2.94 16.72
N LYS A 42 -3.40 -1.80 16.08
CA LYS A 42 -3.92 -1.74 14.70
C LYS A 42 -2.80 -1.63 13.68
N LEU A 43 -2.97 -2.29 12.54
CA LEU A 43 -2.06 -2.20 11.40
C LEU A 43 -2.64 -1.26 10.35
N LEU A 44 -1.84 -0.33 9.83
CA LEU A 44 -2.13 0.46 8.65
C LEU A 44 -1.38 -0.14 7.46
N ILE A 45 -2.08 -0.39 6.35
CA ILE A 45 -1.46 -0.75 5.08
C ILE A 45 -1.75 0.32 4.02
N ILE A 46 -0.75 0.62 3.20
CA ILE A 46 -0.87 1.39 1.97
C ILE A 46 -0.57 0.48 0.78
N TRP A 47 -1.51 0.32 -0.15
CA TRP A 47 -1.37 -0.57 -1.31
C TRP A 47 -2.19 -0.11 -2.52
N ASN A 48 -1.97 -0.76 -3.66
CA ASN A 48 -2.72 -0.54 -4.90
C ASN A 48 -3.69 -1.69 -5.18
N PRO A 49 -5.00 -1.55 -4.91
CA PRO A 49 -5.96 -2.63 -5.14
C PRO A 49 -6.16 -3.00 -6.62
N SER A 50 -5.69 -2.15 -7.54
CA SER A 50 -5.75 -2.30 -8.99
C SER A 50 -7.12 -2.69 -9.55
N VAL A 51 -7.76 -1.76 -10.24
CA VAL A 51 -9.09 -1.96 -10.84
C VAL A 51 -9.16 -3.10 -11.88
N TYR A 52 -8.02 -3.53 -12.42
CA TYR A 52 -7.95 -4.61 -13.42
C TYR A 52 -7.67 -6.01 -12.82
N GLY A 53 -7.57 -6.11 -11.48
CA GLY A 53 -7.36 -7.37 -10.76
C GLY A 53 -6.20 -8.20 -11.34
N LYS A 54 -6.46 -9.48 -11.66
CA LYS A 54 -5.44 -10.40 -12.19
C LYS A 54 -4.85 -9.99 -13.55
N TYR A 55 -5.49 -9.08 -14.29
CA TYR A 55 -5.04 -8.62 -15.60
C TYR A 55 -4.17 -7.36 -15.56
N ALA A 56 -3.98 -6.78 -14.37
CA ALA A 56 -3.21 -5.55 -14.17
C ALA A 56 -1.78 -5.66 -14.71
N LYS A 57 -1.38 -4.71 -15.54
CA LYS A 57 0.00 -4.51 -15.98
C LYS A 57 0.83 -3.90 -14.85
N TRP A 58 2.15 -3.89 -15.03
CA TRP A 58 3.06 -3.28 -14.06
C TRP A 58 2.80 -1.77 -13.89
N SER A 59 2.22 -1.13 -14.92
CA SER A 59 1.85 0.28 -15.00
C SER A 59 0.39 0.57 -14.59
N ASP A 60 -0.31 -0.39 -13.99
CA ASP A 60 -1.69 -0.19 -13.50
C ASP A 60 -1.68 0.00 -11.98
N ARG A 61 -0.87 0.94 -11.49
CA ARG A 61 -0.68 1.19 -10.05
C ARG A 61 -1.55 2.35 -9.55
N TRP A 62 -2.85 2.18 -9.76
CA TRP A 62 -3.89 3.06 -9.27
C TRP A 62 -5.15 2.25 -8.91
N PRO A 63 -6.02 2.74 -8.02
CA PRO A 63 -5.76 3.84 -7.09
C PRO A 63 -4.66 3.49 -6.07
N LEU A 64 -4.20 4.48 -5.30
CA LEU A 64 -3.43 4.25 -4.08
C LEU A 64 -4.37 4.32 -2.88
N CYS A 65 -4.43 3.27 -2.08
CA CYS A 65 -5.38 3.14 -0.97
C CYS A 65 -4.70 2.89 0.36
N SER A 66 -5.45 3.16 1.44
CA SER A 66 -5.13 2.76 2.80
C SER A 66 -6.23 1.90 3.42
N ALA A 67 -5.88 1.05 4.38
CA ALA A 67 -6.84 0.29 5.20
C ALA A 67 -6.25 -0.05 6.55
N ILE A 68 -7.13 -0.35 7.50
CA ILE A 68 -6.79 -0.71 8.87
C ILE A 68 -7.18 -2.17 9.13
N SER A 69 -6.28 -2.90 9.80
CA SER A 69 -6.57 -4.21 10.40
C SER A 69 -6.48 -4.11 11.92
N GLU A 70 -7.42 -4.74 12.62
CA GLU A 70 -7.45 -4.83 14.09
C GLU A 70 -7.16 -6.27 14.58
N ASP A 71 -6.89 -7.18 13.66
CA ASP A 71 -6.76 -8.62 13.86
C ASP A 71 -5.48 -9.14 13.16
N GLU A 72 -4.37 -8.41 13.29
CA GLU A 72 -3.05 -8.83 12.80
C GLU A 72 -3.00 -9.20 11.30
N GLY A 73 -3.80 -8.49 10.49
CA GLY A 73 -3.84 -8.65 9.03
C GLY A 73 -4.76 -9.78 8.56
N GLU A 74 -5.65 -10.31 9.40
CA GLU A 74 -6.68 -11.27 8.96
C GLU A 74 -7.80 -10.57 8.17
N THR A 75 -8.30 -9.42 8.66
CA THR A 75 -9.31 -8.60 7.96
C THR A 75 -8.87 -7.15 7.84
N TRP A 76 -9.36 -6.48 6.79
CA TRP A 76 -9.02 -5.10 6.46
C TRP A 76 -10.29 -4.26 6.27
N LYS A 77 -10.36 -3.13 6.98
CA LYS A 77 -11.51 -2.21 7.05
C LYS A 77 -11.05 -0.76 6.86
N SER A 78 -11.98 0.19 6.92
CA SER A 78 -11.72 1.63 6.75
C SER A 78 -10.90 1.96 5.50
N ILE A 79 -11.32 1.42 4.35
CA ILE A 79 -10.63 1.67 3.08
C ILE A 79 -10.78 3.16 2.73
N LYS A 80 -9.65 3.85 2.55
CA LYS A 80 -9.62 5.24 2.05
C LYS A 80 -8.77 5.32 0.80
N TYR A 81 -9.14 6.22 -0.10
CA TYR A 81 -8.40 6.49 -1.32
C TYR A 81 -7.47 7.67 -1.09
N LEU A 82 -6.16 7.43 -1.21
CA LEU A 82 -5.16 8.49 -1.20
C LEU A 82 -5.14 9.14 -2.59
N GLU A 83 -4.96 8.33 -3.64
CA GLU A 83 -4.86 8.84 -5.01
C GLU A 83 -5.79 8.04 -5.92
N MET A 84 -6.47 8.72 -6.83
CA MET A 84 -7.50 8.13 -7.70
C MET A 84 -7.27 8.35 -9.19
N SER A 85 -6.21 9.07 -9.59
CA SER A 85 -5.99 9.38 -11.00
C SER A 85 -5.57 8.14 -11.77
N PRO A 86 -6.32 7.70 -12.81
CA PRO A 86 -5.94 6.55 -13.62
C PRO A 86 -4.72 6.80 -14.52
N GLU A 87 -4.40 8.07 -14.76
CA GLU A 87 -3.28 8.51 -15.59
C GLU A 87 -1.97 8.60 -14.80
N ILE A 88 -2.02 8.41 -13.47
CA ILE A 88 -0.86 8.51 -12.59
C ILE A 88 -0.71 7.19 -11.83
N CYS A 89 0.48 6.62 -11.90
CA CYS A 89 0.85 5.47 -11.11
C CYS A 89 1.50 5.90 -9.80
N HIS A 90 1.29 5.12 -8.75
CA HIS A 90 1.91 5.36 -7.44
C HIS A 90 2.59 4.09 -6.93
N ALA A 91 3.81 4.19 -6.39
CA ALA A 91 4.52 3.03 -5.87
C ALA A 91 5.59 3.36 -4.82
N TYR A 92 6.13 2.30 -4.21
CA TYR A 92 7.23 2.36 -3.23
C TYR A 92 6.89 3.28 -2.07
N THR A 93 5.76 2.98 -1.42
CA THR A 93 5.23 3.81 -0.34
C THR A 93 6.04 3.65 0.94
N SER A 94 6.12 4.70 1.74
CA SER A 94 6.66 4.68 3.09
C SER A 94 5.62 5.22 4.08
N ILE A 95 5.74 4.82 5.35
CA ILE A 95 4.87 5.28 6.43
C ILE A 95 5.73 5.68 7.63
N THR A 96 5.63 6.93 8.06
CA THR A 96 6.25 7.43 9.30
C THR A 96 5.21 8.16 10.14
N PHE A 97 5.08 7.75 11.40
CA PHE A 97 4.22 8.42 12.37
C PHE A 97 5.06 9.44 13.15
N ILE A 98 4.57 10.68 13.26
CA ILE A 98 5.16 11.73 14.10
C ILE A 98 4.01 12.41 14.84
N GLY A 99 3.88 12.11 16.14
CA GLY A 99 2.74 12.51 16.95
C GLY A 99 1.41 12.04 16.35
N GLN A 100 0.50 12.98 16.09
CA GLN A 100 -0.81 12.71 15.49
C GLN A 100 -0.81 12.74 13.95
N LYS A 101 0.35 12.93 13.32
CA LYS A 101 0.48 13.00 11.86
C LYS A 101 1.12 11.72 11.29
N VAL A 102 0.68 11.34 10.11
CA VAL A 102 1.23 10.26 9.30
C VAL A 102 1.84 10.88 8.05
N TYR A 103 3.15 10.69 7.90
CA TYR A 103 3.95 11.11 6.76
C TYR A 103 4.03 9.93 5.81
N LEU A 104 3.48 10.11 4.61
CA LEU A 104 3.51 9.15 3.52
C LEU A 104 4.37 9.70 2.40
N THR A 105 5.37 8.94 1.98
CA THR A 105 6.10 9.23 0.74
C THR A 105 5.88 8.13 -0.27
N TYR A 106 5.82 8.47 -1.55
CA TYR A 106 5.73 7.51 -2.65
C TYR A 106 6.12 8.20 -3.94
N TYR A 107 6.65 7.45 -4.89
CA TYR A 107 6.91 7.99 -6.22
C TYR A 107 5.65 7.90 -7.06
N GLU A 108 5.45 8.92 -7.89
CA GLU A 108 4.39 8.95 -8.89
C GLU A 108 4.96 9.22 -10.28
N TRP A 109 4.35 8.64 -11.31
CA TRP A 109 4.71 8.88 -12.71
C TRP A 109 3.48 8.76 -13.61
N TYR A 110 3.55 9.37 -14.79
CA TYR A 110 2.43 9.36 -15.73
C TYR A 110 2.39 8.06 -16.53
N ASN A 111 1.21 7.44 -16.58
CA ASN A 111 0.89 6.31 -17.45
C ASN A 111 0.15 6.84 -18.70
N LEU A 112 0.87 7.55 -19.56
CA LEU A 112 0.34 8.17 -20.77
C LEU A 112 1.08 7.62 -21.99
N ALA A 113 0.37 7.47 -23.11
CA ALA A 113 0.95 6.98 -24.37
C ALA A 113 2.12 7.84 -24.89
N THR A 114 2.18 9.12 -24.48
CA THR A 114 3.23 10.08 -24.84
C THR A 114 4.46 10.03 -23.94
N LYS A 115 4.41 9.29 -22.83
CA LYS A 115 5.47 9.19 -21.82
C LYS A 115 6.07 7.80 -21.83
N LYS A 116 7.40 7.71 -21.78
CA LYS A 116 8.08 6.42 -21.76
C LYS A 116 8.39 5.99 -20.32
N ASP A 117 7.88 4.83 -19.93
CA ASP A 117 8.20 4.15 -18.66
C ASP A 117 8.03 5.07 -17.43
N PHE A 118 9.13 5.42 -16.76
CA PHE A 118 9.19 6.24 -15.54
C PHE A 118 9.48 7.73 -15.83
N GLU A 119 9.29 8.19 -17.07
CA GLU A 119 9.50 9.59 -17.43
C GLU A 119 8.57 10.52 -16.62
N GLY A 120 9.15 11.59 -16.06
CA GLY A 120 8.43 12.53 -15.21
C GLY A 120 8.14 12.00 -13.81
N THR A 121 8.86 10.96 -13.35
CA THR A 121 8.74 10.49 -11.97
C THR A 121 9.05 11.61 -10.99
N SER A 122 8.17 11.78 -10.00
CA SER A 122 8.35 12.70 -8.89
C SER A 122 8.18 11.95 -7.57
N LEU A 123 8.72 12.51 -6.48
CA LEU A 123 8.42 12.05 -5.12
C LEU A 123 7.30 12.93 -4.55
N LYS A 124 6.25 12.29 -4.06
CA LYS A 124 5.15 12.96 -3.37
C LYS A 124 5.25 12.72 -1.87
N LEU A 125 4.99 13.77 -1.09
CA LEU A 125 4.79 13.71 0.36
C LEU A 125 3.33 14.05 0.67
N ARG A 126 2.68 13.22 1.49
CA ARG A 126 1.43 13.57 2.15
C ARG A 126 1.60 13.52 3.65
N ILE A 127 1.04 14.52 4.31
CA ILE A 127 0.98 14.62 5.76
C ILE A 127 -0.50 14.58 6.12
N ILE A 128 -0.94 13.51 6.77
CA ILE A 128 -2.35 13.22 7.03
C ILE A 128 -2.55 13.05 8.54
N ASP A 129 -3.66 13.53 9.07
CA ASP A 129 -4.02 13.23 10.46
C ASP A 129 -4.27 11.74 10.67
N LYS A 130 -3.74 11.18 11.76
CA LYS A 130 -3.90 9.77 12.13
C LYS A 130 -5.37 9.34 12.16
N GLU A 131 -6.28 10.24 12.57
CA GLU A 131 -7.72 9.96 12.62
C GLU A 131 -8.38 9.79 11.25
N TRP A 132 -7.82 10.36 10.18
CA TRP A 132 -8.42 10.27 8.84
C TRP A 132 -8.47 8.83 8.31
N PHE A 133 -7.58 7.96 8.79
CA PHE A 133 -7.51 6.56 8.38
C PHE A 133 -8.62 5.68 8.97
N TYR A 134 -9.38 6.19 9.94
CA TYR A 134 -10.51 5.49 10.56
C TYR A 134 -11.81 5.77 9.80
#